data_AF-A0A7S4R3F5-F1
#
_entry.id   AF-A0A7S4R3F5-F1
#
_cell.length_a   1.000
_cell.length_b   1.000
_cell.length_c   1.000
_cell.angle_alpha   90.00
_cell.angle_beta   90.00
_cell.angle_gamma   90.00
#
_symmetry.space_group_name_H-M   'P 1'
#
loop_
_entity.id
_entity.type
_entity.pdbx_description
1 polymer ?
#
loop_
_entity_poly.entity_id
_entity_poly.type
_entity_poly.pdbx_seq_one_letter_code
_entity_poly.pdbx_strand_id
1 'polypeptide(L)'
;MRRPNAPLQQRTGRVSAPISSSNNRKLKNAQSSQIKILIAILISTALLVGYGAYQVVYSGATTPPASNSRGTNGVRGVSGAIDSLPMKKVVEKDSIPSAIRKEKSAATSTKKYSHNFPEPPPTDQDGTRYHVIFSTSCSGLTHWQSFLFFYQAMKVQQIGNVTRIASSCSDEEKQREKEWHETHIQSQMSDRFKIHFTPHFMSVKNEDGTDSNKDYKFFNKPFGLKHWMEHGEGMGLDPVTGKMVDEDVVVILLDPDMAFLRPITADFSEEENFIISGPVKNHESKRVEHGYPYAQLYAFGAQPFRMIDIATFAGKDSPALLATAEEQKRNYPVGPPYIATSRDMYAIATKWTEFVPSVHKQYPELLAEMFAFSIAAAHVKLPHTIVNSLMISNPGGREGDAFIHNIPDGEVCETAYHLNEYDGPLPNVIHFCQRYIIGDWLFAKHRPHLKEFFSCDSPLLKDPPMDLEKTLYAGVPEKIGEKKTLTAKNAKMNAFMVCGIHAAMNEAGEFFKKNHCEGKGEKTLQLYHTIVAK
;
A
#
# COMPACT_ATOMS: atom_id res chain seq x y z
N MET A 1 -24.42 -31.14 55.58
CA MET A 1 -24.37 -32.61 55.68
C MET A 1 -22.95 -33.06 55.37
N ARG A 2 -22.38 -33.89 56.25
CA ARG A 2 -20.97 -34.30 56.30
C ARG A 2 -20.81 -35.72 55.72
N ARG A 3 -19.69 -35.93 55.01
CA ARG A 3 -18.85 -37.17 54.92
C ARG A 3 -19.44 -38.40 54.16
N PRO A 4 -18.63 -39.43 53.77
CA PRO A 4 -17.22 -39.72 54.13
C PRO A 4 -16.24 -40.16 53.00
N ASN A 5 -14.99 -40.34 53.47
CA ASN A 5 -13.75 -40.80 52.83
C ASN A 5 -13.59 -42.33 52.67
N ALA A 6 -12.55 -42.68 51.86
CA ALA A 6 -11.58 -43.79 52.00
C ALA A 6 -11.93 -45.19 51.40
N PRO A 7 -10.95 -46.10 51.08
CA PRO A 7 -9.52 -46.09 51.46
C PRO A 7 -8.45 -46.48 50.38
N LEU A 8 -7.17 -46.33 50.80
CA LEU A 8 -5.93 -46.87 50.21
C LEU A 8 -5.84 -48.41 50.32
N GLN A 9 -5.11 -49.06 49.38
CA GLN A 9 -4.26 -50.24 49.67
C GLN A 9 -3.12 -50.44 48.63
N GLN A 10 -2.15 -51.27 49.04
CA GLN A 10 -0.71 -51.26 48.70
C GLN A 10 -0.25 -52.11 47.49
N ARG A 11 1.00 -51.81 47.09
CA ARG A 11 1.99 -52.55 46.26
C ARG A 11 1.93 -54.08 46.27
N THR A 12 2.21 -54.68 45.10
CA THR A 12 3.16 -55.80 44.91
C THR A 12 3.78 -55.75 43.51
N GLY A 13 5.10 -56.03 43.40
CA GLY A 13 5.89 -55.87 42.17
C GLY A 13 5.86 -57.04 41.18
N ARG A 14 6.47 -56.83 40.00
CA ARG A 14 6.83 -57.89 39.05
C ARG A 14 8.09 -57.55 38.24
N VAL A 15 9.13 -58.32 38.53
CA VAL A 15 10.15 -58.99 37.69
C VAL A 15 10.37 -58.45 36.27
N SER A 16 11.60 -58.01 36.03
CA SER A 16 12.20 -57.64 34.73
C SER A 16 12.80 -58.87 34.02
N ALA A 17 12.58 -59.00 32.70
CA ALA A 17 13.29 -59.93 31.82
C ALA A 17 14.03 -59.15 30.71
N PRO A 18 15.20 -59.61 30.21
CA PRO A 18 16.05 -58.84 29.31
C PRO A 18 15.68 -59.06 27.83
N ILE A 19 15.64 -57.97 27.06
CA ILE A 19 15.44 -57.98 25.59
C ILE A 19 16.80 -57.89 24.89
N SER A 20 17.00 -58.76 23.90
CA SER A 20 18.25 -58.99 23.18
C SER A 20 18.61 -57.89 22.16
N SER A 21 19.91 -57.70 21.96
CA SER A 21 20.56 -56.57 21.28
C SER A 21 20.77 -56.73 19.77
N SER A 22 20.11 -57.66 19.08
CA SER A 22 20.41 -57.97 17.67
C SER A 22 19.61 -57.16 16.63
N ASN A 23 18.50 -56.50 17.01
CA ASN A 23 17.65 -55.76 16.07
C ASN A 23 18.09 -54.31 15.77
N ASN A 24 19.01 -53.73 16.56
CA ASN A 24 19.42 -52.32 16.39
C ASN A 24 20.48 -52.09 15.29
N ARG A 25 21.11 -53.14 14.76
CA ARG A 25 22.13 -52.99 13.69
C ARG A 25 21.54 -52.91 12.29
N LYS A 26 20.41 -53.58 12.03
CA LYS A 26 19.73 -53.53 10.72
C LYS A 26 19.01 -52.21 10.47
N LEU A 27 18.42 -51.58 11.50
CA LEU A 27 17.78 -50.27 11.36
C LEU A 27 18.79 -49.13 11.08
N LYS A 28 19.95 -49.15 11.72
CA LYS A 28 20.99 -48.11 11.53
C LYS A 28 21.62 -48.14 10.13
N ASN A 29 21.76 -49.31 9.54
CA ASN A 29 22.31 -49.44 8.19
C ASN A 29 21.30 -49.01 7.10
N ALA A 30 20.00 -49.22 7.32
CA ALA A 30 18.95 -48.76 6.41
C ALA A 30 18.80 -47.22 6.42
N GLN A 31 18.89 -46.58 7.59
CA GLN A 31 18.87 -45.12 7.70
C GLN A 31 20.11 -44.45 7.08
N SER A 32 21.29 -45.06 7.18
CA SER A 32 22.51 -44.52 6.58
C SER A 32 22.47 -44.53 5.04
N SER A 33 21.84 -45.53 4.43
CA SER A 33 21.71 -45.61 2.96
C SER A 33 20.74 -44.58 2.39
N GLN A 34 19.61 -44.35 3.08
CA GLN A 34 18.61 -43.34 2.70
C GLN A 34 19.18 -41.91 2.77
N ILE A 35 20.01 -41.61 3.79
CA ILE A 35 20.65 -40.29 3.93
C ILE A 35 21.67 -40.04 2.81
N LYS A 36 22.43 -41.06 2.38
CA LYS A 36 23.39 -40.93 1.27
C LYS A 36 22.70 -40.65 -0.07
N ILE A 37 21.53 -41.26 -0.31
CA ILE A 37 20.72 -41.01 -1.52
C ILE A 37 20.16 -39.58 -1.52
N LEU A 38 19.68 -39.09 -0.37
CA LEU A 38 19.17 -37.72 -0.27
C LEU A 38 20.26 -36.65 -0.50
N ILE A 39 21.47 -36.89 0.03
CA ILE A 39 22.61 -35.99 -0.18
C ILE A 39 23.05 -35.98 -1.66
N ALA A 40 23.06 -37.14 -2.32
CA ALA A 40 23.39 -37.23 -3.74
C ALA A 40 22.38 -36.47 -4.61
N ILE A 41 21.07 -36.60 -4.32
CA ILE A 41 20.01 -35.87 -5.03
C ILE A 41 20.18 -34.36 -4.85
N LEU A 42 20.44 -33.88 -3.62
CA LEU A 42 20.64 -32.47 -3.33
C LEU A 42 21.85 -31.87 -4.08
N ILE A 43 22.96 -32.59 -4.15
CA ILE A 43 24.16 -32.16 -4.89
C ILE A 43 23.89 -32.10 -6.40
N SER A 44 23.16 -33.07 -6.96
CA SER A 44 22.80 -33.06 -8.38
C SER A 44 21.86 -31.90 -8.75
N THR A 45 20.89 -31.56 -7.88
CA THR A 45 20.04 -30.38 -8.09
C THR A 45 20.80 -29.07 -7.99
N ALA A 46 21.77 -28.94 -7.07
CA ALA A 46 22.59 -27.74 -6.95
C ALA A 46 23.48 -27.51 -8.18
N LEU A 47 24.03 -28.59 -8.76
CA LEU A 47 24.84 -28.52 -9.99
C LEU A 47 24.01 -28.14 -11.23
N LEU A 48 22.77 -28.62 -11.33
CA LEU A 48 21.84 -28.26 -12.42
C LEU A 48 21.40 -26.79 -12.35
N VAL A 49 21.16 -26.26 -11.15
CA VAL A 49 20.81 -24.84 -10.95
C VAL A 49 22.01 -23.93 -11.23
N GLY A 50 23.22 -24.33 -10.83
CA GLY A 50 24.46 -23.59 -11.13
C GLY A 50 24.77 -23.53 -12.63
N TYR A 51 24.52 -24.62 -13.37
CA TYR A 51 24.74 -24.66 -14.83
C TYR A 51 23.73 -23.81 -15.61
N GLY A 52 22.48 -23.73 -15.13
CA GLY A 52 21.45 -22.85 -15.69
C GLY A 52 21.76 -21.35 -15.52
N ALA A 53 22.32 -20.96 -14.37
CA ALA A 53 22.72 -19.58 -14.11
C ALA A 53 23.94 -19.14 -14.95
N TYR A 54 24.85 -20.07 -15.25
CA TYR A 54 26.06 -19.78 -16.06
C TYR A 54 25.74 -19.47 -17.53
N GLN A 55 24.70 -20.08 -18.11
CA GLN A 55 24.30 -19.86 -19.51
C GLN A 55 23.59 -18.53 -19.77
N VAL A 56 22.95 -17.93 -18.76
CA VAL A 56 22.21 -16.67 -18.89
C VAL A 56 23.14 -15.44 -18.91
N VAL A 57 24.36 -15.55 -18.41
CA VAL A 57 25.30 -14.41 -18.31
C VAL A 57 26.12 -14.18 -19.61
N TYR A 58 26.18 -15.14 -20.53
CA TYR A 58 27.08 -15.07 -21.69
C TYR A 58 26.43 -14.81 -23.07
N SER A 59 25.12 -14.58 -23.16
CA SER A 59 24.41 -14.41 -24.44
C SER A 59 24.02 -12.96 -24.79
N GLY A 60 24.55 -11.96 -24.07
CA GLY A 60 24.21 -10.55 -24.27
C GLY A 60 25.37 -9.65 -24.72
N ALA A 61 26.02 -9.94 -25.86
CA ALA A 61 26.95 -9.01 -26.49
C ALA A 61 26.57 -8.81 -27.97
N THR A 62 25.83 -7.74 -28.26
CA THR A 62 25.65 -7.23 -29.62
C THR A 62 26.21 -5.81 -29.71
N THR A 63 27.00 -5.61 -30.75
CA THR A 63 27.78 -4.42 -31.12
C THR A 63 26.90 -3.20 -31.44
N PRO A 64 27.34 -1.96 -31.14
CA PRO A 64 26.65 -0.76 -31.60
C PRO A 64 27.09 -0.37 -33.03
N PRO A 65 26.20 0.23 -33.86
CA PRO A 65 26.56 0.67 -35.20
C PRO A 65 27.21 2.07 -35.17
N ALA A 66 28.15 2.25 -36.09
CA ALA A 66 28.80 3.52 -36.39
C ALA A 66 27.83 4.50 -37.06
N SER A 67 27.92 5.78 -36.71
CA SER A 67 27.57 6.85 -37.65
C SER A 67 28.42 8.11 -37.42
N ASN A 68 28.80 8.70 -38.56
CA ASN A 68 29.71 9.80 -38.77
C ASN A 68 29.20 11.15 -38.24
N SER A 69 30.11 12.00 -37.75
CA SER A 69 30.21 13.37 -38.27
C SER A 69 31.62 13.95 -38.05
N ARG A 70 32.19 14.46 -39.15
CA ARG A 70 33.43 15.24 -39.22
C ARG A 70 33.12 16.73 -39.05
N GLY A 71 34.08 17.48 -38.51
CA GLY A 71 34.19 18.94 -38.63
C GLY A 71 35.03 19.52 -37.47
N THR A 72 36.35 19.29 -37.44
CA THR A 72 37.44 20.17 -37.91
C THR A 72 37.61 21.51 -37.19
N ASN A 73 38.82 21.67 -36.61
CA ASN A 73 39.60 22.90 -36.33
C ASN A 73 39.07 23.81 -35.21
N GLY A 74 39.83 24.29 -34.24
CA GLY A 74 41.28 24.30 -34.00
C GLY A 74 41.65 25.59 -33.24
N VAL A 75 42.76 25.54 -32.51
CA VAL A 75 43.63 26.68 -32.14
C VAL A 75 43.40 27.42 -30.79
N ARG A 76 44.40 27.24 -29.91
CA ARG A 76 45.07 28.15 -28.94
C ARG A 76 44.24 28.97 -27.93
N GLY A 77 44.45 28.66 -26.64
CA GLY A 77 45.40 29.39 -25.79
C GLY A 77 44.96 30.69 -25.09
N VAL A 78 45.54 30.88 -23.90
CA VAL A 78 45.72 32.11 -23.09
C VAL A 78 44.75 32.32 -21.91
N SER A 79 45.27 32.01 -20.72
CA SER A 79 45.40 32.88 -19.52
C SER A 79 44.45 34.06 -19.34
N GLY A 80 43.89 34.21 -18.13
CA GLY A 80 43.52 35.52 -17.59
C GLY A 80 42.54 35.47 -16.42
N ALA A 81 43.04 35.73 -15.23
CA ALA A 81 42.26 36.01 -14.03
C ALA A 81 41.72 37.47 -14.03
N ILE A 82 40.93 37.79 -12.99
CA ILE A 82 40.74 39.11 -12.32
C ILE A 82 39.37 39.80 -12.50
N ASP A 83 38.67 39.87 -11.35
CA ASP A 83 37.92 40.94 -10.68
C ASP A 83 36.61 41.60 -11.19
N SER A 84 35.62 41.50 -10.28
CA SER A 84 34.82 42.56 -9.64
C SER A 84 33.92 43.53 -10.45
N LEU A 85 32.59 43.40 -10.17
CA LEU A 85 31.59 44.44 -9.77
C LEU A 85 31.41 45.72 -10.64
N PRO A 86 30.31 46.54 -10.53
CA PRO A 86 29.31 46.64 -9.45
C PRO A 86 27.83 46.87 -9.87
N MET A 87 26.96 46.90 -8.84
CA MET A 87 25.58 47.40 -8.84
C MET A 87 25.47 48.92 -9.09
N LYS A 88 24.32 49.34 -9.65
CA LYS A 88 23.53 50.60 -9.45
C LYS A 88 22.47 50.67 -10.57
N LYS A 89 21.26 51.23 -10.46
CA LYS A 89 20.57 52.05 -9.44
C LYS A 89 19.07 52.10 -9.79
N VAL A 90 18.28 52.34 -8.76
CA VAL A 90 16.89 52.85 -8.68
C VAL A 90 16.56 53.96 -9.71
N VAL A 91 15.34 53.92 -10.29
CA VAL A 91 14.55 55.11 -10.67
C VAL A 91 13.05 54.86 -10.42
N GLU A 92 12.42 55.93 -9.96
CA GLU A 92 11.11 56.11 -9.37
C GLU A 92 9.98 56.43 -10.40
N LYS A 93 8.76 56.51 -9.87
CA LYS A 93 7.43 56.77 -10.45
C LYS A 93 7.35 57.94 -11.46
N ASP A 94 6.40 57.87 -12.41
CA ASP A 94 5.15 58.66 -12.36
C ASP A 94 4.22 58.51 -13.58
N SER A 95 2.94 58.73 -13.29
CA SER A 95 1.86 59.28 -14.13
C SER A 95 0.94 58.37 -14.96
N ILE A 96 -0.32 58.36 -14.49
CA ILE A 96 -1.58 57.94 -15.10
C ILE A 96 -2.04 59.00 -16.12
N PRO A 97 -2.77 58.62 -17.19
CA PRO A 97 -4.03 59.32 -17.48
C PRO A 97 -5.25 58.41 -17.57
N SER A 98 -6.33 58.90 -16.96
CA SER A 98 -7.69 58.35 -16.92
C SER A 98 -8.50 58.62 -18.19
N ALA A 99 -9.52 57.76 -18.40
CA ALA A 99 -10.63 57.79 -19.37
C ALA A 99 -10.40 56.80 -20.53
N ILE A 100 -11.15 55.68 -20.61
CA ILE A 100 -12.54 55.64 -21.08
C ILE A 100 -13.38 54.63 -20.29
N ARG A 101 -14.61 55.04 -20.00
CA ARG A 101 -15.65 54.33 -19.25
C ARG A 101 -16.53 53.52 -20.20
N LYS A 102 -17.00 52.36 -19.71
CA LYS A 102 -18.04 51.45 -20.22
C LYS A 102 -17.55 50.33 -21.16
N GLU A 103 -17.43 49.12 -20.62
CA GLU A 103 -18.41 48.07 -20.96
C GLU A 103 -18.42 46.92 -19.93
N LYS A 104 -19.66 46.62 -19.54
CA LYS A 104 -20.26 45.54 -18.76
C LYS A 104 -19.40 44.35 -18.34
N SER A 105 -19.51 44.07 -17.04
CA SER A 105 -19.25 42.79 -16.40
C SER A 105 -19.96 41.64 -17.13
N ALA A 106 -19.19 40.74 -17.74
CA ALA A 106 -19.59 39.35 -17.86
C ALA A 106 -19.05 38.64 -16.61
N ALA A 107 -19.89 38.59 -15.58
CA ALA A 107 -19.67 37.66 -14.48
C ALA A 107 -19.79 36.25 -15.07
N THR A 108 -18.66 35.58 -15.23
CA THR A 108 -18.61 34.15 -15.53
C THR A 108 -19.21 33.45 -14.32
N SER A 109 -20.51 33.19 -14.40
CA SER A 109 -21.24 32.30 -13.51
C SER A 109 -20.59 30.92 -13.60
N THR A 110 -19.61 30.65 -12.73
CA THR A 110 -19.22 29.29 -12.38
C THR A 110 -20.45 28.65 -11.75
N LYS A 111 -21.21 27.92 -12.56
CA LYS A 111 -22.22 26.99 -12.05
C LYS A 111 -21.45 25.98 -11.21
N LYS A 112 -21.40 26.19 -9.89
CA LYS A 112 -21.11 25.13 -8.92
C LYS A 112 -22.14 24.04 -9.20
N TYR A 113 -21.72 22.99 -9.89
CA TYR A 113 -22.54 21.81 -10.04
C TYR A 113 -22.82 21.26 -8.63
N SER A 114 -24.09 21.00 -8.36
CA SER A 114 -24.54 20.37 -7.12
C SER A 114 -23.81 19.03 -6.96
N HIS A 115 -22.95 18.92 -5.95
CA HIS A 115 -22.39 17.65 -5.49
C HIS A 115 -23.57 16.71 -5.21
N ASN A 116 -23.80 15.71 -6.07
CA ASN A 116 -24.88 14.73 -5.86
C ASN A 116 -24.56 13.74 -4.73
N PHE A 117 -23.36 13.80 -4.16
CA PHE A 117 -23.01 13.10 -2.93
C PHE A 117 -23.14 14.10 -1.77
N PRO A 118 -23.98 13.84 -0.77
CA PRO A 118 -23.96 14.65 0.45
C PRO A 118 -22.55 14.58 1.06
N GLU A 119 -21.99 15.72 1.45
CA GLU A 119 -20.73 15.69 2.18
C GLU A 119 -20.93 14.92 3.50
N PRO A 120 -20.10 13.91 3.81
CA PRO A 120 -20.16 13.26 5.09
C PRO A 120 -19.84 14.26 6.21
N PRO A 121 -20.34 14.02 7.42
CA PRO A 121 -20.05 14.89 8.55
C PRO A 121 -18.54 14.97 8.82
N PRO A 122 -18.05 16.07 9.43
CA PRO A 122 -16.65 16.23 9.77
C PRO A 122 -16.17 15.23 10.84
N THR A 123 -17.11 14.68 11.61
CA THR A 123 -16.92 13.69 12.67
C THR A 123 -17.89 12.53 12.51
N ASP A 124 -17.60 11.39 13.11
CA ASP A 124 -18.60 10.34 13.27
C ASP A 124 -19.65 10.69 14.35
N GLN A 125 -20.54 9.72 14.63
CA GLN A 125 -21.64 9.88 15.58
C GLN A 125 -21.16 10.20 17.01
N ASP A 126 -19.95 9.77 17.37
CA ASP A 126 -19.36 9.97 18.70
C ASP A 126 -18.43 11.19 18.76
N GLY A 127 -18.34 11.96 17.68
CA GLY A 127 -17.45 13.12 17.59
C GLY A 127 -16.01 12.80 17.22
N THR A 128 -15.70 11.55 16.83
CA THR A 128 -14.34 11.15 16.43
C THR A 128 -13.98 11.82 15.11
N ARG A 129 -12.79 12.43 15.07
CA ARG A 129 -12.21 13.04 13.86
C ARG A 129 -11.30 12.03 13.16
N TYR A 130 -11.28 12.09 11.83
CA TYR A 130 -10.49 11.19 11.01
C TYR A 130 -9.58 11.95 10.03
N HIS A 131 -8.37 11.44 9.84
CA HIS A 131 -7.50 11.77 8.72
C HIS A 131 -7.10 10.51 7.98
N VAL A 132 -7.66 10.33 6.78
CA VAL A 132 -7.20 9.31 5.83
C VAL A 132 -6.05 9.87 5.03
N ILE A 133 -4.95 9.14 4.94
CA ILE A 133 -3.75 9.57 4.26
C ILE A 133 -3.17 8.46 3.38
N PHE A 134 -2.56 8.85 2.27
CA PHE A 134 -1.80 7.95 1.42
C PHE A 134 -0.61 8.69 0.79
N SER A 135 0.48 7.98 0.53
CA SER A 135 1.71 8.58 -0.02
C SER A 135 1.92 8.22 -1.48
N THR A 136 2.38 9.20 -2.25
CA THR A 136 2.73 9.10 -3.67
C THR A 136 4.04 9.85 -3.95
N SER A 137 4.62 9.61 -5.12
CA SER A 137 5.62 10.51 -5.71
C SER A 137 4.94 11.56 -6.59
N CYS A 138 5.67 12.61 -6.97
CA CYS A 138 5.21 13.62 -7.93
C CYS A 138 5.23 13.19 -9.41
N SER A 139 5.14 11.89 -9.69
CA SER A 139 5.07 11.40 -11.07
C SER A 139 3.62 11.29 -11.54
N GLY A 140 3.35 11.64 -12.80
CA GLY A 140 2.01 11.49 -13.42
C GLY A 140 1.47 10.06 -13.40
N LEU A 141 2.33 9.05 -13.21
CA LEU A 141 1.91 7.65 -12.99
C LEU A 141 0.99 7.46 -11.79
N THR A 142 1.02 8.39 -10.84
CA THR A 142 0.25 8.34 -9.60
C THR A 142 -1.08 9.10 -9.69
N HIS A 143 -1.33 9.85 -10.77
CA HIS A 143 -2.57 10.62 -10.93
C HIS A 143 -3.79 9.74 -10.99
N TRP A 144 -3.76 8.68 -11.81
CA TRP A 144 -4.92 7.79 -11.94
C TRP A 144 -5.24 7.07 -10.62
N GLN A 145 -4.20 6.64 -9.89
CA GLN A 145 -4.36 6.03 -8.57
C GLN A 145 -4.96 7.02 -7.58
N SER A 146 -4.46 8.25 -7.56
CA SER A 146 -4.94 9.31 -6.67
C SER A 146 -6.39 9.69 -6.99
N PHE A 147 -6.72 9.84 -8.27
CA PHE A 147 -8.08 10.15 -8.71
C PHE A 147 -9.06 9.05 -8.29
N LEU A 148 -8.72 7.78 -8.57
CA LEU A 148 -9.53 6.64 -8.17
C LEU A 148 -9.70 6.60 -6.64
N PHE A 149 -8.63 6.83 -5.88
CA PHE A 149 -8.67 6.83 -4.42
C PHE A 149 -9.63 7.89 -3.87
N PHE A 150 -9.51 9.15 -4.33
CA PHE A 150 -10.40 10.23 -3.91
C PHE A 150 -11.85 10.00 -4.34
N TYR A 151 -12.05 9.53 -5.58
CA TYR A 151 -13.39 9.20 -6.06
C TYR A 151 -14.05 8.12 -5.20
N GLN A 152 -13.34 7.04 -4.89
CA GLN A 152 -13.89 5.97 -4.05
C GLN A 152 -14.12 6.43 -2.61
N ALA A 153 -13.22 7.24 -2.04
CA ALA A 153 -13.44 7.84 -0.72
C ALA A 153 -14.70 8.72 -0.67
N MET A 154 -14.97 9.48 -1.75
CA MET A 154 -16.20 10.25 -1.90
C MET A 154 -17.42 9.34 -2.03
N LYS A 155 -17.36 8.33 -2.92
CA LYS A 155 -18.46 7.39 -3.19
C LYS A 155 -18.92 6.67 -1.92
N VAL A 156 -17.98 6.16 -1.13
CA VAL A 156 -18.30 5.45 0.12
C VAL A 156 -18.63 6.40 1.27
N GLN A 157 -18.55 7.73 1.06
CA GLN A 157 -18.75 8.74 2.10
C GLN A 157 -17.76 8.61 3.27
N GLN A 158 -16.48 8.40 2.98
CA GLN A 158 -15.44 8.35 3.99
C GLN A 158 -15.41 9.65 4.83
N ILE A 159 -15.56 9.47 6.14
CA ILE A 159 -15.60 10.54 7.15
C ILE A 159 -14.20 11.15 7.31
N GLY A 160 -14.14 12.46 7.60
CA GLY A 160 -12.93 13.19 7.90
C GLY A 160 -12.16 13.70 6.68
N ASN A 161 -10.93 14.15 6.84
CA ASN A 161 -10.13 14.65 5.72
C ASN A 161 -9.43 13.49 5.00
N VAL A 162 -9.23 13.64 3.69
CA VAL A 162 -8.42 12.70 2.89
C VAL A 162 -7.24 13.45 2.29
N THR A 163 -6.01 13.08 2.64
CA THR A 163 -4.81 13.80 2.22
C THR A 163 -3.87 12.91 1.40
N ARG A 164 -3.54 13.36 0.19
CA ARG A 164 -2.43 12.80 -0.60
C ARG A 164 -1.13 13.45 -0.13
N ILE A 165 -0.18 12.66 0.34
CA ILE A 165 1.19 13.10 0.60
C ILE A 165 2.00 12.91 -0.68
N ALA A 166 2.38 14.01 -1.33
CA ALA A 166 3.18 14.03 -2.54
C ALA A 166 4.65 14.34 -2.18
N SER A 167 5.50 13.33 -2.29
CA SER A 167 6.91 13.42 -1.89
C SER A 167 7.85 13.55 -3.08
N SER A 168 9.02 14.14 -2.84
CA SER A 168 10.12 14.22 -3.82
C SER A 168 9.76 15.01 -5.09
N CYS A 169 9.17 16.20 -4.93
CA CYS A 169 8.71 17.04 -6.03
C CYS A 169 9.67 18.22 -6.26
N SER A 170 10.00 18.53 -7.53
CA SER A 170 10.56 19.83 -7.91
C SER A 170 9.54 20.95 -7.66
N ASP A 171 9.98 22.22 -7.64
CA ASP A 171 9.04 23.32 -7.43
C ASP A 171 8.04 23.46 -8.59
N GLU A 172 8.45 23.17 -9.82
CA GLU A 172 7.55 23.10 -10.98
C GLU A 172 6.58 21.92 -10.88
N GLU A 173 7.02 20.77 -10.37
CA GLU A 173 6.14 19.63 -10.11
C GLU A 173 5.12 19.96 -9.02
N LYS A 174 5.53 20.57 -7.91
CA LYS A 174 4.60 20.98 -6.84
C LYS A 174 3.49 21.88 -7.38
N GLN A 175 3.83 22.87 -8.20
CA GLN A 175 2.83 23.76 -8.78
C GLN A 175 1.86 23.00 -9.69
N ARG A 176 2.36 22.14 -10.59
CA ARG A 176 1.51 21.31 -11.45
C ARG A 176 0.61 20.35 -10.67
N GLU A 177 1.14 19.68 -9.66
CA GLU A 177 0.35 18.76 -8.82
C GLU A 177 -0.70 19.50 -8.01
N LYS A 178 -0.38 20.71 -7.52
CA LYS A 178 -1.34 21.55 -6.81
C LYS A 178 -2.48 21.98 -7.73
N GLU A 179 -2.16 22.49 -8.91
CA GLU A 179 -3.17 22.88 -9.92
C GLU A 179 -4.03 21.69 -10.35
N TRP A 180 -3.41 20.53 -10.59
CA TRP A 180 -4.13 19.30 -10.92
C TRP A 180 -5.08 18.88 -9.78
N HIS A 181 -4.61 18.91 -8.53
CA HIS A 181 -5.43 18.55 -7.37
C HIS A 181 -6.60 19.52 -7.16
N GLU A 182 -6.37 20.82 -7.26
CA GLU A 182 -7.41 21.84 -7.16
C GLU A 182 -8.46 21.67 -8.26
N THR A 183 -8.00 21.46 -9.50
CA THR A 183 -8.86 21.34 -10.68
C THR A 183 -9.66 20.03 -10.69
N HIS A 184 -9.02 18.89 -10.44
CA HIS A 184 -9.63 17.58 -10.68
C HIS A 184 -10.20 16.92 -9.44
N ILE A 185 -9.71 17.30 -8.25
CA ILE A 185 -10.09 16.66 -6.99
C ILE A 185 -10.94 17.61 -6.14
N GLN A 186 -10.38 18.74 -5.68
CA GLN A 186 -11.08 19.62 -4.74
C GLN A 186 -12.34 20.23 -5.36
N SER A 187 -12.21 20.87 -6.52
CA SER A 187 -13.33 21.61 -7.11
C SER A 187 -14.48 20.71 -7.60
N GLN A 188 -14.21 19.42 -7.84
CA GLN A 188 -15.20 18.48 -8.38
C GLN A 188 -15.73 17.50 -7.32
N MET A 189 -14.94 17.19 -6.29
CA MET A 189 -15.30 16.16 -5.32
C MET A 189 -15.57 16.76 -3.94
N SER A 190 -14.59 17.39 -3.29
CA SER A 190 -14.71 17.83 -1.89
C SER A 190 -13.57 18.75 -1.45
N ASP A 191 -13.88 19.80 -0.70
CA ASP A 191 -12.90 20.71 -0.08
C ASP A 191 -12.07 20.02 1.03
N ARG A 192 -12.55 18.87 1.56
CA ARG A 192 -11.82 18.03 2.54
C ARG A 192 -10.70 17.20 1.93
N PHE A 193 -10.61 17.15 0.60
CA PHE A 193 -9.55 16.41 -0.09
C PHE A 193 -8.33 17.30 -0.26
N LYS A 194 -7.22 16.92 0.35
CA LYS A 194 -6.02 17.75 0.48
C LYS A 194 -4.82 17.12 -0.22
N ILE A 195 -3.84 17.96 -0.52
CA ILE A 195 -2.50 17.55 -0.96
C ILE A 195 -1.47 18.17 -0.03
N HIS A 196 -0.51 17.36 0.43
CA HIS A 196 0.60 17.79 1.27
C HIS A 196 1.91 17.49 0.56
N PHE A 197 2.76 18.51 0.39
CA PHE A 197 4.06 18.34 -0.25
C PHE A 197 5.15 18.11 0.78
N THR A 198 6.09 17.23 0.46
CA THR A 198 7.21 16.93 1.35
C THR A 198 8.56 17.06 0.64
N PRO A 199 9.66 17.23 1.40
CA PRO A 199 11.01 17.16 0.87
C PRO A 199 11.33 15.84 0.16
N HIS A 200 12.51 15.79 -0.45
CA HIS A 200 13.04 14.55 -1.03
C HIS A 200 13.57 13.62 0.08
N PHE A 201 12.98 12.43 0.18
CA PHE A 201 13.32 11.45 1.23
C PHE A 201 13.87 10.13 0.68
N MET A 202 14.03 9.99 -0.64
CA MET A 202 14.37 8.70 -1.25
C MET A 202 15.85 8.34 -1.12
N SER A 203 16.73 9.32 -0.91
CA SER A 203 18.17 9.11 -0.95
C SER A 203 18.66 8.23 0.20
N VAL A 204 19.32 7.13 -0.15
CA VAL A 204 20.03 6.26 0.80
C VAL A 204 21.36 6.93 1.16
N LYS A 205 21.66 7.02 2.46
CA LYS A 205 22.93 7.61 2.95
C LYS A 205 23.99 6.54 3.20
N ASN A 206 25.25 6.91 2.95
CA ASN A 206 26.44 6.12 3.29
C ASN A 206 26.71 6.20 4.80
N GLU A 207 27.69 5.40 5.28
CA GLU A 207 28.05 5.37 6.71
C GLU A 207 28.61 6.70 7.23
N ASP A 208 29.19 7.51 6.37
CA ASP A 208 29.68 8.86 6.66
C ASP A 208 28.60 9.95 6.54
N GLY A 209 27.34 9.55 6.30
CA GLY A 209 26.20 10.46 6.12
C GLY A 209 26.11 11.10 4.73
N THR A 210 27.05 10.82 3.82
CA THR A 210 27.00 11.33 2.44
C THR A 210 25.96 10.58 1.61
N ASP A 211 25.56 11.16 0.48
CA ASP A 211 24.60 10.49 -0.40
C ASP A 211 25.23 9.29 -1.11
N SER A 212 24.56 8.14 -1.09
CA SER A 212 25.02 6.95 -1.81
C SER A 212 24.69 7.00 -3.31
N ASN A 213 23.92 8.00 -3.76
CA ASN A 213 23.34 8.10 -5.10
C ASN A 213 22.43 6.91 -5.45
N LYS A 214 21.93 6.19 -4.43
CA LYS A 214 20.92 5.15 -4.57
C LYS A 214 19.63 5.63 -3.91
N ASP A 215 18.52 5.37 -4.58
CA ASP A 215 17.21 5.72 -4.07
C ASP A 215 16.46 4.48 -3.56
N TYR A 216 15.82 4.65 -2.41
CA TYR A 216 14.81 3.72 -1.91
C TYR A 216 13.48 4.46 -1.78
N LYS A 217 12.64 4.34 -2.82
CA LYS A 217 11.37 5.08 -2.94
C LYS A 217 10.40 4.87 -1.78
N PHE A 218 10.51 3.75 -1.06
CA PHE A 218 9.61 3.44 0.06
C PHE A 218 9.94 4.25 1.31
N PHE A 219 11.06 4.97 1.38
CA PHE A 219 11.27 5.99 2.42
C PHE A 219 10.23 7.12 2.38
N ASN A 220 9.64 7.41 1.21
CA ASN A 220 8.65 8.49 1.11
C ASN A 220 7.47 8.32 2.08
N LYS A 221 7.09 7.09 2.42
CA LYS A 221 5.94 6.81 3.30
C LYS A 221 6.20 7.12 4.77
N PRO A 222 7.22 6.56 5.46
CA PRO A 222 7.55 6.92 6.84
C PRO A 222 7.87 8.41 7.00
N PHE A 223 8.76 8.94 6.16
CA PHE A 223 9.20 10.33 6.27
C PHE A 223 8.09 11.31 5.86
N GLY A 224 7.31 10.97 4.83
CA GLY A 224 6.17 11.76 4.41
C GLY A 224 5.05 11.79 5.45
N LEU A 225 4.74 10.65 6.07
CA LEU A 225 3.80 10.57 7.20
C LEU A 225 4.23 11.51 8.32
N LYS A 226 5.46 11.35 8.82
CA LYS A 226 5.97 12.18 9.93
C LYS A 226 5.90 13.67 9.57
N HIS A 227 6.39 14.05 8.39
CA HIS A 227 6.36 15.44 7.92
C HIS A 227 4.93 16.00 7.81
N TRP A 228 3.96 15.19 7.37
CA TRP A 228 2.55 15.59 7.35
C TRP A 228 1.97 15.74 8.76
N MET A 229 2.32 14.87 9.71
CA MET A 229 1.86 15.02 11.09
C MET A 229 2.42 16.29 11.76
N GLU A 230 3.64 16.70 11.39
CA GLU A 230 4.29 17.89 11.96
C GLU A 230 3.84 19.21 11.31
N HIS A 231 3.45 19.18 10.03
CA HIS A 231 3.28 20.39 9.22
C HIS A 231 2.01 20.43 8.37
N GLY A 232 1.21 19.35 8.37
CA GLY A 232 0.01 19.23 7.55
C GLY A 232 -1.16 20.05 8.09
N GLU A 233 -2.06 20.43 7.18
CA GLU A 233 -3.32 21.11 7.54
C GLU A 233 -4.15 20.25 8.50
N GLY A 234 -4.54 20.82 9.65
CA GLY A 234 -5.30 20.12 10.69
C GLY A 234 -4.45 19.26 11.64
N MET A 235 -3.13 19.21 11.41
CA MET A 235 -2.15 18.52 12.24
C MET A 235 -1.13 19.53 12.78
N GLY A 236 -0.17 19.06 13.57
CA GLY A 236 0.92 19.88 14.10
C GLY A 236 1.35 19.46 15.49
N LEU A 237 2.49 20.01 15.93
CA LEU A 237 3.01 19.83 17.28
C LEU A 237 2.77 21.07 18.11
N ASP A 238 2.38 20.87 19.37
CA ASP A 238 2.41 21.90 20.38
C ASP A 238 3.89 22.28 20.65
N PRO A 239 4.26 23.56 20.52
CA PRO A 239 5.65 23.99 20.57
C PRO A 239 6.27 23.91 21.98
N VAL A 240 5.45 23.77 23.03
CA VAL A 240 5.91 23.71 24.43
C VAL A 240 6.17 22.27 24.84
N THR A 241 5.24 21.37 24.50
CA THR A 241 5.25 19.97 24.91
C THR A 241 5.87 19.04 23.88
N GLY A 242 5.95 19.46 22.61
CA GLY A 242 6.39 18.64 21.49
C GLY A 242 5.42 17.50 21.12
N LYS A 243 4.19 17.54 21.65
CA LYS A 243 3.14 16.53 21.39
C LYS A 243 2.21 16.98 20.26
N MET A 244 1.43 16.06 19.71
CA MET A 244 0.38 16.40 18.74
C MET A 244 -0.62 17.39 19.34
N VAL A 245 -1.01 18.41 18.58
CA VAL A 245 -1.98 19.45 19.03
C VAL A 245 -3.35 18.85 19.34
N ASP A 246 -3.76 17.84 18.57
CA ASP A 246 -4.90 17.00 18.90
C ASP A 246 -4.44 15.55 18.87
N GLU A 247 -4.33 14.94 20.04
CA GLU A 247 -3.84 13.58 20.27
C GLU A 247 -4.88 12.50 19.89
N ASP A 248 -6.17 12.83 19.90
CA ASP A 248 -7.29 11.88 19.79
C ASP A 248 -7.74 11.62 18.34
N VAL A 249 -7.31 12.46 17.38
CA VAL A 249 -7.66 12.26 15.96
C VAL A 249 -7.20 10.90 15.47
N VAL A 250 -8.09 10.16 14.80
CA VAL A 250 -7.75 8.85 14.22
C VAL A 250 -7.11 9.03 12.85
N VAL A 251 -5.87 8.58 12.73
CA VAL A 251 -5.09 8.58 11.48
C VAL A 251 -5.19 7.20 10.82
N ILE A 252 -5.62 7.18 9.56
CA ILE A 252 -5.76 5.98 8.74
C ILE A 252 -4.78 6.09 7.57
N LEU A 253 -3.69 5.32 7.58
CA LEU A 253 -2.68 5.30 6.51
C LEU A 253 -2.92 4.13 5.55
N LEU A 254 -3.14 4.45 4.27
CA LEU A 254 -3.34 3.50 3.16
C LEU A 254 -2.23 3.62 2.09
N ASP A 255 -2.21 2.64 1.18
CA ASP A 255 -1.41 2.69 -0.04
C ASP A 255 -2.21 3.29 -1.22
N PRO A 256 -1.55 3.91 -2.20
CA PRO A 256 -2.21 4.50 -3.37
C PRO A 256 -2.84 3.46 -4.31
N ASP A 257 -2.49 2.18 -4.20
CA ASP A 257 -3.13 1.09 -4.95
C ASP A 257 -4.28 0.42 -4.19
N MET A 258 -4.98 1.21 -3.36
CA MET A 258 -6.19 0.79 -2.66
C MET A 258 -7.41 1.57 -3.13
N ALA A 259 -8.55 0.89 -3.27
CA ALA A 259 -9.85 1.48 -3.59
C ALA A 259 -10.87 1.10 -2.52
N PHE A 260 -11.61 2.08 -2.00
CA PHE A 260 -12.63 1.82 -0.97
C PHE A 260 -13.79 0.98 -1.51
N LEU A 261 -14.25 0.05 -0.68
CA LEU A 261 -15.53 -0.66 -0.83
C LEU A 261 -16.56 -0.15 0.18
N ARG A 262 -16.10 0.28 1.36
CA ARG A 262 -16.89 0.93 2.42
C ARG A 262 -16.00 1.80 3.31
N PRO A 263 -16.55 2.72 4.12
CA PRO A 263 -15.75 3.55 5.03
C PRO A 263 -14.89 2.73 5.99
N ILE A 264 -13.76 3.30 6.40
CA ILE A 264 -12.98 2.87 7.55
C ILE A 264 -13.29 3.83 8.72
N THR A 265 -13.65 3.25 9.87
CA THR A 265 -13.95 3.97 11.12
C THR A 265 -13.04 3.49 12.25
N ALA A 266 -13.18 4.10 13.43
CA ALA A 266 -12.45 3.73 14.63
C ALA A 266 -13.15 2.63 15.44
N ASP A 267 -14.36 2.23 15.07
CA ASP A 267 -15.18 1.29 15.84
C ASP A 267 -15.25 -0.08 15.16
N PHE A 268 -14.81 -1.10 15.89
CA PHE A 268 -14.78 -2.50 15.48
C PHE A 268 -15.70 -3.37 16.34
N SER A 269 -16.70 -2.76 17.01
CA SER A 269 -17.60 -3.45 17.92
C SER A 269 -18.57 -4.41 17.22
N GLU A 270 -18.90 -4.15 15.95
CA GLU A 270 -19.72 -5.01 15.09
C GLU A 270 -18.88 -6.16 14.51
N GLU A 271 -18.63 -7.19 15.31
CA GLU A 271 -17.72 -8.30 14.96
C GLU A 271 -18.13 -9.05 13.68
N GLU A 272 -19.40 -9.01 13.27
CA GLU A 272 -19.84 -9.60 12.00
C GLU A 272 -19.27 -8.90 10.76
N ASN A 273 -18.91 -7.62 10.91
CA ASN A 273 -18.34 -6.79 9.86
C ASN A 273 -16.80 -6.87 9.81
N PHE A 274 -16.16 -7.64 10.70
CA PHE A 274 -14.71 -7.73 10.77
C PHE A 274 -14.19 -9.14 11.07
N ILE A 275 -13.14 -9.54 10.37
CA ILE A 275 -12.43 -10.79 10.66
C ILE A 275 -11.18 -10.44 11.48
N ILE A 276 -11.22 -10.62 12.79
CA ILE A 276 -10.05 -10.36 13.66
C ILE A 276 -9.14 -11.61 13.70
N SER A 277 -7.82 -11.39 13.65
CA SER A 277 -6.84 -12.48 13.64
C SER A 277 -6.60 -13.09 15.03
N GLY A 278 -6.94 -14.38 15.18
CA GLY A 278 -6.61 -15.19 16.36
C GLY A 278 -7.66 -15.12 17.49
N PRO A 279 -7.53 -15.96 18.55
CA PRO A 279 -8.48 -15.95 19.65
C PRO A 279 -8.39 -14.63 20.42
N VAL A 280 -9.54 -13.94 20.48
CA VAL A 280 -9.87 -12.58 20.98
C VAL A 280 -9.47 -12.29 22.44
N LYS A 281 -8.73 -13.18 23.12
CA LYS A 281 -8.58 -13.17 24.58
C LYS A 281 -8.01 -11.88 25.18
N ASN A 282 -7.35 -11.03 24.38
CA ASN A 282 -6.77 -9.76 24.83
C ASN A 282 -7.14 -8.56 23.94
N HIS A 283 -8.33 -8.52 23.32
CA HIS A 283 -8.87 -7.23 22.85
C HIS A 283 -9.32 -6.45 24.07
N GLU A 284 -8.41 -5.69 24.67
CA GLU A 284 -8.76 -4.78 25.77
C GLU A 284 -9.70 -3.67 25.25
N SER A 285 -9.61 -3.32 23.96
CA SER A 285 -10.48 -2.36 23.31
C SER A 285 -11.04 -2.87 21.98
N LYS A 286 -12.30 -2.55 21.72
CA LYS A 286 -13.01 -2.72 20.42
C LYS A 286 -12.96 -1.47 19.54
N ARG A 287 -12.26 -0.44 20.00
CA ARG A 287 -12.11 0.83 19.29
C ARG A 287 -10.66 1.21 19.18
N VAL A 288 -10.36 2.08 18.22
CA VAL A 288 -9.06 2.72 18.11
C VAL A 288 -9.00 3.83 19.16
N GLU A 289 -8.13 3.64 20.14
CA GLU A 289 -7.86 4.61 21.19
C GLU A 289 -6.37 4.54 21.58
N HIS A 290 -5.93 5.43 22.48
CA HIS A 290 -4.53 5.48 22.89
C HIS A 290 -4.03 4.13 23.43
N GLY A 291 -2.97 3.61 22.85
CA GLY A 291 -2.38 2.32 23.21
C GLY A 291 -2.96 1.13 22.43
N TYR A 292 -4.04 1.32 21.67
CA TYR A 292 -4.76 0.23 20.98
C TYR A 292 -4.92 0.52 19.47
N PRO A 293 -3.81 0.54 18.71
CA PRO A 293 -3.89 0.71 17.26
C PRO A 293 -4.43 -0.56 16.57
N TYR A 294 -4.96 -0.38 15.38
CA TYR A 294 -5.51 -1.42 14.51
C TYR A 294 -4.76 -1.43 13.19
N ALA A 295 -4.55 -2.60 12.60
CA ALA A 295 -3.99 -2.67 11.25
C ALA A 295 -4.37 -3.96 10.53
N GLN A 296 -4.21 -3.94 9.21
CA GLN A 296 -4.40 -5.10 8.37
C GLN A 296 -3.30 -6.13 8.60
N LEU A 297 -3.66 -7.42 8.66
CA LEU A 297 -2.67 -8.50 8.62
C LEU A 297 -1.88 -8.46 7.33
N TYR A 298 -0.56 -8.58 7.43
CA TYR A 298 0.32 -8.79 6.29
C TYR A 298 1.22 -10.02 6.52
N ALA A 299 1.22 -10.95 5.57
CA ALA A 299 1.60 -12.35 5.78
C ALA A 299 3.11 -12.66 5.97
N PHE A 300 3.93 -11.70 6.43
CA PHE A 300 5.36 -11.95 6.74
C PHE A 300 5.59 -12.50 8.16
N GLY A 301 4.58 -12.51 9.04
CA GLY A 301 4.70 -13.09 10.39
C GLY A 301 5.82 -12.45 11.23
N ALA A 302 6.51 -13.23 12.06
CA ALA A 302 7.62 -12.72 12.88
C ALA A 302 8.96 -12.57 12.11
N GLN A 303 8.94 -12.36 10.79
CA GLN A 303 10.17 -12.14 10.01
C GLN A 303 10.97 -10.90 10.47
N PRO A 304 10.37 -9.72 10.74
CA PRO A 304 11.12 -8.53 11.13
C PRO A 304 12.03 -8.78 12.36
N PHE A 305 11.52 -9.51 13.35
CA PHE A 305 12.23 -9.79 14.62
C PHE A 305 13.26 -10.92 14.52
N ARG A 306 13.26 -11.69 13.42
CA ARG A 306 14.20 -12.80 13.20
C ARG A 306 15.30 -12.46 12.22
N MET A 307 15.01 -11.58 11.26
CA MET A 307 15.92 -11.25 10.16
C MET A 307 16.71 -9.98 10.42
N ILE A 308 16.22 -9.10 11.29
CA ILE A 308 16.84 -7.80 11.56
C ILE A 308 17.51 -7.83 12.93
N ASP A 309 18.78 -7.43 12.98
CA ASP A 309 19.51 -7.15 14.21
C ASP A 309 19.07 -5.77 14.75
N ILE A 310 17.97 -5.78 15.51
CA ILE A 310 17.34 -4.60 16.10
C ILE A 310 18.29 -3.86 17.06
N ALA A 311 19.17 -4.59 17.76
CA ALA A 311 20.05 -4.01 18.78
C ALA A 311 21.04 -3.00 18.19
N THR A 312 21.38 -3.13 16.90
CA THR A 312 22.34 -2.25 16.21
C THR A 312 21.85 -0.82 16.03
N PHE A 313 20.53 -0.58 15.99
CA PHE A 313 19.97 0.76 15.76
C PHE A 313 18.98 1.20 16.84
N ALA A 314 18.26 0.27 17.48
CA ALA A 314 17.31 0.62 18.55
C ALA A 314 17.92 0.47 19.96
N GLY A 315 19.16 -0.03 20.06
CA GLY A 315 19.83 -0.33 21.32
C GLY A 315 19.45 -1.70 21.90
N LYS A 316 20.32 -2.22 22.77
CA LYS A 316 20.13 -3.55 23.41
C LYS A 316 18.94 -3.60 24.37
N ASP A 317 18.54 -2.45 24.90
CA ASP A 317 17.42 -2.31 25.84
C ASP A 317 16.10 -1.94 25.14
N SER A 318 16.08 -1.98 23.80
CA SER A 318 14.89 -1.69 22.99
C SER A 318 13.71 -2.58 23.40
N PRO A 319 12.51 -2.02 23.68
CA PRO A 319 11.32 -2.82 23.96
C PRO A 319 10.96 -3.80 22.84
N ALA A 320 11.34 -3.51 21.59
CA ALA A 320 11.12 -4.43 20.47
C ALA A 320 11.87 -5.76 20.63
N LEU A 321 12.98 -5.80 21.37
CA LEU A 321 13.71 -7.04 21.70
C LEU A 321 13.03 -7.84 22.83
N LEU A 322 12.15 -7.20 23.60
CA LEU A 322 11.43 -7.81 24.72
C LEU A 322 10.07 -8.41 24.28
N ALA A 323 9.59 -8.06 23.09
CA ALA A 323 8.34 -8.60 22.54
C ALA A 323 8.42 -10.14 22.45
N THR A 324 7.43 -10.82 23.03
CA THR A 324 7.44 -12.28 23.07
C THR A 324 7.24 -12.88 21.67
N ALA A 325 7.65 -14.13 21.45
CA ALA A 325 7.45 -14.80 20.16
C ALA A 325 5.97 -14.91 19.74
N GLU A 326 5.04 -14.89 20.71
CA GLU A 326 3.60 -14.84 20.41
C GLU A 326 3.17 -13.43 20.01
N GLU A 327 3.59 -12.40 20.74
CA GLU A 327 3.30 -10.99 20.41
C GLU A 327 3.85 -10.61 19.01
N GLN A 328 5.09 -11.01 18.72
CA GLN A 328 5.72 -10.83 17.40
C GLN A 328 4.91 -11.42 16.23
N LYS A 329 4.15 -12.51 16.47
CA LYS A 329 3.33 -13.16 15.46
C LYS A 329 1.88 -12.64 15.42
N ARG A 330 1.39 -12.07 16.51
CA ARG A 330 -0.03 -11.73 16.68
C ARG A 330 -0.34 -10.24 16.57
N ASN A 331 0.65 -9.37 16.79
CA ASN A 331 0.41 -7.93 16.91
C ASN A 331 1.23 -7.07 15.96
N TYR A 332 2.35 -7.59 15.45
CA TYR A 332 3.27 -6.83 14.61
C TYR A 332 3.38 -7.26 13.14
N PRO A 333 2.82 -8.38 12.61
CA PRO A 333 2.84 -8.65 11.17
C PRO A 333 1.78 -7.84 10.42
N VAL A 334 1.95 -6.52 10.39
CA VAL A 334 0.92 -5.58 9.94
C VAL A 334 1.32 -4.82 8.68
N GLY A 335 0.30 -4.52 7.88
CA GLY A 335 0.36 -3.69 6.67
C GLY A 335 -0.77 -2.67 6.64
N PRO A 336 -0.80 -1.79 5.62
CA PRO A 336 -1.92 -0.89 5.42
C PRO A 336 -3.23 -1.67 5.16
N PRO A 337 -4.41 -1.15 5.55
CA PRO A 337 -4.58 0.08 6.33
C PRO A 337 -3.99 0.00 7.74
N TYR A 338 -3.24 1.04 8.14
CA TYR A 338 -2.79 1.25 9.53
C TYR A 338 -3.69 2.30 10.18
N ILE A 339 -4.15 2.06 11.41
CA ILE A 339 -5.14 2.89 12.08
C ILE A 339 -4.71 3.12 13.53
N ALA A 340 -4.47 4.36 13.91
CA ALA A 340 -4.11 4.71 15.28
C ALA A 340 -4.53 6.14 15.60
N THR A 341 -4.60 6.48 16.89
CA THR A 341 -4.69 7.87 17.32
C THR A 341 -3.47 8.66 16.84
N SER A 342 -3.58 9.97 16.65
CA SER A 342 -2.49 10.79 16.14
C SER A 342 -1.28 10.74 17.07
N ARG A 343 -1.50 10.66 18.39
CA ARG A 343 -0.45 10.46 19.39
C ARG A 343 0.35 9.19 19.12
N ASP A 344 -0.34 8.07 18.95
CA ASP A 344 0.29 6.77 18.74
C ASP A 344 0.93 6.66 17.36
N MET A 345 0.23 7.12 16.32
CA MET A 345 0.76 7.16 14.96
C MET A 345 2.02 8.03 14.89
N TYR A 346 2.08 9.15 15.62
CA TYR A 346 3.25 10.02 15.65
C TYR A 346 4.43 9.36 16.37
N ALA A 347 4.18 8.68 17.48
CA ALA A 347 5.20 7.90 18.18
C ALA A 347 5.79 6.81 17.28
N ILE A 348 4.93 6.07 16.55
CA ILE A 348 5.36 5.07 15.56
C ILE A 348 6.14 5.73 14.43
N ALA A 349 5.58 6.77 13.78
CA ALA A 349 6.19 7.45 12.64
C ALA A 349 7.59 8.00 12.98
N THR A 350 7.75 8.55 14.18
CA THR A 350 9.05 9.04 14.67
C THR A 350 10.08 7.92 14.68
N LYS A 351 9.79 6.79 15.34
CA LYS A 351 10.71 5.64 15.37
C LYS A 351 10.84 4.93 14.04
N TRP A 352 9.79 4.94 13.23
CA TRP A 352 9.80 4.38 11.89
C TRP A 352 10.81 5.10 10.99
N THR A 353 10.81 6.44 11.01
CA THR A 353 11.79 7.25 10.27
C THR A 353 13.22 7.04 10.76
N GLU A 354 13.42 6.84 12.07
CA GLU A 354 14.73 6.53 12.66
C GLU A 354 15.24 5.15 12.24
N PHE A 355 14.35 4.14 12.18
CA PHE A 355 14.74 2.74 12.01
C PHE A 355 14.83 2.31 10.55
N VAL A 356 13.99 2.86 9.66
CA VAL A 356 13.87 2.37 8.28
C VAL A 356 15.18 2.38 7.49
N PRO A 357 16.11 3.34 7.63
CA PRO A 357 17.39 3.29 6.91
C PRO A 357 18.26 2.10 7.36
N SER A 358 18.30 1.83 8.67
CA SER A 358 19.06 0.72 9.26
C SER A 358 18.45 -0.64 8.92
N VAL A 359 17.12 -0.73 8.91
CA VAL A 359 16.42 -1.94 8.46
C VAL A 359 16.69 -2.20 6.98
N HIS A 360 16.60 -1.18 6.12
CA HIS A 360 16.92 -1.29 4.70
C HIS A 360 18.39 -1.69 4.46
N LYS A 361 19.33 -1.21 5.27
CA LYS A 361 20.75 -1.64 5.19
C LYS A 361 20.91 -3.15 5.41
N GLN A 362 20.13 -3.73 6.33
CA GLN A 362 20.17 -5.17 6.63
C GLN A 362 19.29 -6.00 5.68
N TYR A 363 18.22 -5.40 5.14
CA TYR A 363 17.24 -6.04 4.28
C TYR A 363 16.82 -5.09 3.16
N PRO A 364 17.60 -4.97 2.07
CA PRO A 364 17.41 -3.97 1.01
C PRO A 364 16.32 -4.36 0.00
N GLU A 365 15.18 -4.84 0.51
CA GLU A 365 14.08 -5.39 -0.26
C GLU A 365 12.81 -4.55 -0.10
N LEU A 366 11.77 -4.91 -0.88
CA LEU A 366 10.48 -4.22 -0.89
C LEU A 366 9.85 -4.04 0.50
N LEU A 367 9.99 -5.03 1.39
CA LEU A 367 9.31 -5.04 2.70
C LEU A 367 10.10 -4.35 3.82
N ALA A 368 11.27 -3.75 3.55
CA ALA A 368 12.09 -3.13 4.59
C ALA A 368 11.34 -2.03 5.35
N GLU A 369 10.54 -1.24 4.64
CA GLU A 369 9.69 -0.20 5.22
C GLU A 369 8.65 -0.78 6.19
N MET A 370 7.96 -1.86 5.81
CA MET A 370 6.99 -2.52 6.70
C MET A 370 7.66 -3.20 7.89
N PHE A 371 8.84 -3.80 7.70
CA PHE A 371 9.60 -4.39 8.79
C PHE A 371 9.99 -3.31 9.82
N ALA A 372 10.41 -2.14 9.34
CA ALA A 372 10.72 -1.01 10.19
C ALA A 372 9.48 -0.49 10.93
N PHE A 373 8.30 -0.47 10.31
CA PHE A 373 7.04 -0.13 10.98
C PHE A 373 6.76 -1.07 12.15
N SER A 374 6.79 -2.39 11.89
CA SER A 374 6.55 -3.42 12.91
C SER A 374 7.51 -3.31 14.09
N ILE A 375 8.80 -3.05 13.81
CA ILE A 375 9.83 -2.88 14.85
C ILE A 375 9.62 -1.56 15.60
N ALA A 376 9.27 -0.46 14.91
CA ALA A 376 8.97 0.82 15.53
C ALA A 376 7.79 0.72 16.48
N ALA A 377 6.68 0.11 16.05
CA ALA A 377 5.49 -0.14 16.86
C ALA A 377 5.84 -0.96 18.12
N ALA A 378 6.62 -2.04 17.98
CA ALA A 378 7.07 -2.83 19.13
C ALA A 378 7.99 -2.03 20.06
N HIS A 379 8.85 -1.18 19.53
CA HIS A 379 9.75 -0.33 20.32
C HIS A 379 8.97 0.68 21.18
N VAL A 380 7.89 1.25 20.64
CA VAL A 380 7.02 2.17 21.38
C VAL A 380 5.89 1.46 22.13
N LYS A 381 5.91 0.12 22.18
CA LYS A 381 4.95 -0.74 22.89
C LYS A 381 3.50 -0.51 22.46
N LEU A 382 3.29 -0.44 21.15
CA LEU A 382 1.97 -0.30 20.52
C LEU A 382 1.61 -1.59 19.75
N PRO A 383 1.22 -2.67 20.46
CA PRO A 383 0.78 -3.90 19.83
C PRO A 383 -0.54 -3.66 19.09
N HIS A 384 -0.61 -4.00 17.81
CA HIS A 384 -1.83 -3.77 17.05
C HIS A 384 -2.86 -4.87 17.30
N THR A 385 -4.13 -4.48 17.30
CA THR A 385 -5.22 -5.35 16.88
C THR A 385 -5.08 -5.64 15.39
N ILE A 386 -4.96 -6.93 15.04
CA ILE A 386 -4.87 -7.33 13.64
C ILE A 386 -6.25 -7.69 13.09
N VAL A 387 -6.65 -6.96 12.06
CA VAL A 387 -7.87 -7.21 11.29
C VAL A 387 -7.49 -7.80 9.95
N ASN A 388 -8.09 -8.94 9.59
CA ASN A 388 -7.86 -9.62 8.32
C ASN A 388 -8.73 -9.07 7.19
N SER A 389 -9.84 -8.40 7.52
CA SER A 389 -10.82 -7.94 6.56
C SER A 389 -10.76 -6.44 6.27
N LEU A 390 -9.70 -5.72 6.64
CA LEU A 390 -9.56 -4.31 6.24
C LEU A 390 -9.30 -4.22 4.73
N MET A 391 -8.62 -5.21 4.14
CA MET A 391 -8.41 -5.28 2.69
C MET A 391 -8.69 -6.67 2.12
N ILE A 392 -8.90 -6.71 0.81
CA ILE A 392 -8.68 -7.90 -0.03
C ILE A 392 -7.62 -7.61 -1.09
N SER A 393 -6.59 -8.46 -1.20
CA SER A 393 -5.49 -8.24 -2.17
C SER A 393 -5.09 -9.46 -2.99
N ASN A 394 -5.13 -10.67 -2.42
CA ASN A 394 -4.56 -11.85 -3.05
C ASN A 394 -5.57 -13.02 -3.11
N PRO A 395 -5.86 -13.58 -4.29
CA PRO A 395 -6.67 -14.80 -4.40
C PRO A 395 -6.07 -15.96 -3.62
N GLY A 396 -6.79 -16.46 -2.60
CA GLY A 396 -6.33 -17.54 -1.74
C GLY A 396 -5.47 -17.08 -0.56
N GLY A 397 -5.59 -15.80 -0.20
CA GLY A 397 -5.02 -15.22 1.01
C GLY A 397 -5.86 -15.53 2.26
N ARG A 398 -5.71 -14.68 3.27
CA ARG A 398 -6.60 -14.65 4.45
C ARG A 398 -7.33 -13.30 4.55
N GLU A 399 -7.20 -12.46 3.53
CA GLU A 399 -7.44 -11.03 3.59
C GLU A 399 -8.87 -10.76 3.16
N GLY A 400 -9.82 -10.85 4.08
CA GLY A 400 -11.24 -10.71 3.74
C GLY A 400 -11.82 -11.84 2.89
N ASP A 401 -11.05 -12.88 2.54
CA ASP A 401 -11.47 -14.01 1.69
C ASP A 401 -12.81 -14.63 2.13
N ALA A 402 -13.06 -14.73 3.44
CA ALA A 402 -14.31 -15.32 3.94
C ALA A 402 -15.55 -14.51 3.53
N PHE A 403 -15.46 -13.19 3.47
CA PHE A 403 -16.56 -12.33 3.02
C PHE A 403 -16.87 -12.57 1.54
N ILE A 404 -15.84 -12.61 0.70
CA ILE A 404 -16.01 -12.84 -0.73
C ILE A 404 -16.51 -14.26 -1.03
N HIS A 405 -16.08 -15.25 -0.23
CA HIS A 405 -16.58 -16.62 -0.37
C HIS A 405 -18.06 -16.78 -0.01
N ASN A 406 -18.59 -15.93 0.86
CA ASN A 406 -19.98 -15.98 1.32
C ASN A 406 -20.98 -15.30 0.37
N ILE A 407 -20.52 -14.46 -0.57
CA ILE A 407 -21.36 -13.92 -1.65
C ILE A 407 -21.97 -15.11 -2.42
N PRO A 408 -23.25 -15.16 -2.78
CA PRO A 408 -23.81 -16.28 -3.54
C PRO A 408 -23.11 -16.51 -4.89
N ASP A 409 -23.03 -17.77 -5.33
CA ASP A 409 -22.50 -18.08 -6.67
C ASP A 409 -23.48 -17.55 -7.74
N GLY A 410 -22.96 -16.91 -8.79
CA GLY A 410 -23.78 -16.18 -9.77
C GLY A 410 -23.93 -14.68 -9.47
N GLU A 411 -23.57 -14.22 -8.27
CA GLU A 411 -23.80 -12.84 -7.81
C GLU A 411 -22.50 -12.07 -7.53
N VAL A 412 -21.34 -12.65 -7.85
CA VAL A 412 -20.04 -12.10 -7.44
C VAL A 412 -19.73 -10.78 -8.14
N CYS A 413 -19.89 -10.74 -9.47
CA CYS A 413 -19.68 -9.49 -10.20
C CYS A 413 -20.83 -8.52 -9.97
N GLU A 414 -22.07 -9.00 -9.86
CA GLU A 414 -23.22 -8.15 -9.50
C GLU A 414 -22.95 -7.40 -8.18
N THR A 415 -22.55 -8.12 -7.14
CA THR A 415 -22.17 -7.54 -5.84
C THR A 415 -21.03 -6.52 -5.98
N ALA A 416 -20.02 -6.82 -6.80
CA ALA A 416 -18.87 -5.94 -6.98
C ALA A 416 -19.22 -4.64 -7.73
N TYR A 417 -20.23 -4.65 -8.60
CA TYR A 417 -20.75 -3.47 -9.30
C TYR A 417 -21.76 -2.69 -8.42
N HIS A 418 -22.55 -3.39 -7.61
CA HIS A 418 -23.65 -2.84 -6.83
C HIS A 418 -23.37 -2.88 -5.31
N LEU A 419 -22.20 -2.40 -4.89
CA LEU A 419 -21.74 -2.48 -3.49
C LEU A 419 -22.73 -1.89 -2.48
N ASN A 420 -23.47 -0.85 -2.85
CA ASN A 420 -24.44 -0.18 -1.98
C ASN A 420 -25.74 -0.97 -1.78
N GLU A 421 -25.98 -1.98 -2.61
CA GLU A 421 -27.18 -2.84 -2.57
C GLU A 421 -26.91 -4.17 -1.85
N TYR A 422 -25.65 -4.45 -1.53
CA TYR A 422 -25.26 -5.68 -0.84
C TYR A 422 -25.26 -5.49 0.68
N ASP A 423 -26.15 -6.21 1.35
CA ASP A 423 -26.33 -6.15 2.81
C ASP A 423 -25.31 -7.00 3.60
N GLY A 424 -24.45 -7.76 2.91
CA GLY A 424 -23.46 -8.61 3.56
C GLY A 424 -22.15 -7.90 3.91
N PRO A 425 -21.32 -8.51 4.78
CA PRO A 425 -20.04 -7.92 5.14
C PRO A 425 -19.08 -7.92 3.95
N LEU A 426 -18.32 -6.84 3.81
CA LEU A 426 -17.28 -6.67 2.79
C LEU A 426 -15.97 -6.18 3.42
N PRO A 427 -14.82 -6.43 2.77
CA PRO A 427 -13.58 -5.76 3.15
C PRO A 427 -13.72 -4.24 3.03
N ASN A 428 -12.91 -3.45 3.74
CA ASN A 428 -12.98 -1.98 3.60
C ASN A 428 -12.38 -1.51 2.28
N VAL A 429 -11.32 -2.15 1.79
CA VAL A 429 -10.66 -1.78 0.52
C VAL A 429 -10.30 -2.98 -0.35
N ILE A 430 -10.26 -2.77 -1.66
CA ILE A 430 -9.54 -3.60 -2.62
C ILE A 430 -8.10 -3.07 -2.70
N HIS A 431 -7.12 -3.91 -2.39
CA HIS A 431 -5.69 -3.61 -2.63
C HIS A 431 -5.24 -4.27 -3.93
N PHE A 432 -5.20 -3.51 -5.01
CA PHE A 432 -4.95 -4.03 -6.36
C PHE A 432 -3.45 -4.12 -6.70
N CYS A 433 -2.65 -4.58 -5.75
CA CYS A 433 -1.19 -4.63 -5.89
C CYS A 433 -0.70 -5.76 -6.81
N GLN A 434 -1.51 -6.80 -7.00
CA GLN A 434 -1.20 -7.99 -7.80
C GLN A 434 -1.70 -7.87 -9.24
N ARG A 435 -1.46 -8.93 -10.03
CA ARG A 435 -2.16 -9.17 -11.30
C ARG A 435 -3.35 -10.10 -11.02
N TYR A 436 -4.53 -9.70 -11.45
CA TYR A 436 -5.76 -10.49 -11.30
C TYR A 436 -6.18 -11.02 -12.65
N ILE A 437 -6.33 -12.35 -12.76
CA ILE A 437 -6.59 -13.01 -14.04
C ILE A 437 -7.66 -14.07 -13.86
N ILE A 438 -8.69 -14.01 -14.69
CA ILE A 438 -9.73 -15.03 -14.80
C ILE A 438 -10.27 -15.06 -16.22
N GLY A 439 -10.35 -16.24 -16.81
CA GLY A 439 -10.64 -16.40 -18.22
C GLY A 439 -9.65 -15.62 -19.08
N ASP A 440 -10.22 -14.81 -19.95
CA ASP A 440 -9.53 -13.84 -20.81
C ASP A 440 -9.71 -12.40 -20.29
N TRP A 441 -9.80 -12.24 -18.96
CA TRP A 441 -9.87 -10.97 -18.26
C TRP A 441 -8.65 -10.78 -17.37
N LEU A 442 -8.10 -9.57 -17.40
CA LEU A 442 -6.90 -9.21 -16.67
C LEU A 442 -7.03 -7.78 -16.16
N PHE A 443 -6.72 -7.60 -14.87
CA PHE A 443 -6.32 -6.30 -14.34
C PHE A 443 -4.85 -6.33 -13.85
N ALA A 444 -4.11 -5.28 -14.17
CA ALA A 444 -2.77 -5.05 -13.63
C ALA A 444 -2.46 -3.55 -13.59
N LYS A 445 -2.07 -3.04 -12.42
CA LYS A 445 -1.89 -1.60 -12.16
C LYS A 445 -0.84 -0.89 -13.03
N HIS A 446 0.15 -1.61 -13.55
CA HIS A 446 1.25 -1.02 -14.33
C HIS A 446 1.00 -1.04 -15.85
N ARG A 447 -0.25 -1.16 -16.28
CA ARG A 447 -0.59 -1.15 -17.70
C ARG A 447 -0.49 0.29 -18.27
N PRO A 448 0.16 0.49 -19.44
CA PRO A 448 0.42 1.84 -19.96
C PRO A 448 -0.82 2.72 -20.15
N HIS A 449 -1.95 2.13 -20.57
CA HIS A 449 -3.20 2.85 -20.79
C HIS A 449 -3.84 3.38 -19.49
N LEU A 450 -3.47 2.84 -18.33
CA LEU A 450 -4.05 3.30 -17.05
C LEU A 450 -3.53 4.68 -16.65
N LYS A 451 -2.34 5.07 -17.11
CA LYS A 451 -1.70 6.34 -16.77
C LYS A 451 -2.57 7.55 -17.12
N GLU A 452 -3.23 7.48 -18.26
CA GLU A 452 -4.08 8.54 -18.82
C GLU A 452 -5.57 8.17 -18.77
N PHE A 453 -5.95 7.21 -17.92
CA PHE A 453 -7.30 6.65 -17.94
C PHE A 453 -8.38 7.71 -17.66
N PHE A 454 -8.10 8.62 -16.73
CA PHE A 454 -8.98 9.76 -16.42
C PHE A 454 -8.64 10.94 -17.33
N SER A 455 -9.03 10.79 -18.59
CA SER A 455 -8.95 11.85 -19.60
C SER A 455 -10.18 11.83 -20.51
N CYS A 456 -10.42 12.93 -21.22
CA CYS A 456 -11.58 13.03 -22.10
C CYS A 456 -11.54 12.03 -23.25
N ASP A 457 -10.35 11.73 -23.77
CA ASP A 457 -10.18 10.85 -24.92
C ASP A 457 -9.95 9.38 -24.52
N SER A 458 -9.64 9.09 -23.25
CA SER A 458 -9.44 7.72 -22.79
C SER A 458 -10.77 6.94 -22.77
N PRO A 459 -10.83 5.76 -23.38
CA PRO A 459 -12.01 4.91 -23.30
C PRO A 459 -12.22 4.27 -21.92
N LEU A 460 -13.48 4.00 -21.55
CA LEU A 460 -13.84 3.20 -20.36
C LEU A 460 -13.38 1.76 -20.52
N LEU A 461 -13.23 1.00 -19.43
CA LEU A 461 -12.97 -0.43 -19.50
C LEU A 461 -14.19 -1.20 -20.00
N LYS A 462 -13.98 -2.29 -20.74
CA LYS A 462 -15.06 -3.24 -21.06
C LYS A 462 -15.51 -3.94 -19.78
N ASP A 463 -16.82 -4.08 -19.61
CA ASP A 463 -17.37 -4.82 -18.47
C ASP A 463 -17.16 -6.33 -18.63
N PRO A 464 -16.69 -7.02 -17.57
CA PRO A 464 -16.66 -8.48 -17.55
C PRO A 464 -18.06 -9.09 -17.53
N PRO A 465 -18.23 -10.36 -17.94
CA PRO A 465 -19.49 -11.08 -17.77
C PRO A 465 -19.90 -11.14 -16.29
N MET A 466 -21.19 -11.04 -16.00
CA MET A 466 -21.69 -11.07 -14.61
C MET A 466 -21.46 -12.42 -13.91
N ASP A 467 -21.28 -13.51 -14.67
CA ASP A 467 -20.99 -14.84 -14.15
C ASP A 467 -19.53 -15.26 -14.32
N LEU A 468 -18.61 -14.29 -14.33
CA LEU A 468 -17.18 -14.50 -14.53
C LEU A 468 -16.59 -15.55 -13.60
N GLU A 469 -17.08 -15.68 -12.36
CA GLU A 469 -16.63 -16.65 -11.36
C GLU A 469 -16.83 -18.11 -11.78
N LYS A 470 -17.72 -18.38 -12.74
CA LYS A 470 -17.87 -19.72 -13.34
C LYS A 470 -16.68 -20.12 -14.21
N THR A 471 -15.80 -19.17 -14.54
CA THR A 471 -14.60 -19.42 -15.34
C THR A 471 -13.48 -20.00 -14.46
N LEU A 472 -13.29 -21.32 -14.53
CA LEU A 472 -12.32 -22.05 -13.70
C LEU A 472 -10.91 -22.11 -14.29
N TYR A 473 -10.50 -21.09 -15.04
CA TYR A 473 -9.15 -20.94 -15.55
C TYR A 473 -8.69 -19.49 -15.56
N ALA A 474 -7.37 -19.28 -15.55
CA ALA A 474 -6.72 -18.02 -15.84
C ALA A 474 -5.91 -18.16 -17.14
N GLY A 475 -6.06 -17.24 -18.08
CA GLY A 475 -5.16 -17.15 -19.23
C GLY A 475 -3.72 -16.84 -18.79
N VAL A 476 -2.74 -17.32 -19.55
CA VAL A 476 -1.33 -16.97 -19.32
C VAL A 476 -0.96 -15.83 -20.28
N PRO A 477 -0.78 -14.58 -19.79
CA PRO A 477 -0.57 -13.41 -20.65
C PRO A 477 0.61 -13.55 -21.62
N GLU A 478 1.68 -14.22 -21.19
CA GLU A 478 2.90 -14.41 -21.97
C GLU A 478 2.80 -15.55 -23.00
N LYS A 479 1.74 -16.37 -22.96
CA LYS A 479 1.58 -17.56 -23.79
C LYS A 479 0.12 -17.72 -24.24
N ILE A 480 -0.19 -17.10 -25.37
CA ILE A 480 -1.54 -17.10 -25.94
C ILE A 480 -2.05 -18.54 -26.08
N GLY A 481 -3.24 -18.81 -25.52
CA GLY A 481 -3.89 -20.12 -25.54
C GLY A 481 -3.53 -21.03 -24.36
N GLU A 482 -2.47 -20.74 -23.60
CA GLU A 482 -2.17 -21.48 -22.37
C GLU A 482 -3.11 -21.03 -21.23
N LYS A 483 -3.67 -22.01 -20.52
CA LYS A 483 -4.63 -21.81 -19.44
C LYS A 483 -4.14 -22.49 -18.18
N LYS A 484 -4.19 -21.79 -17.05
CA LYS A 484 -3.95 -22.34 -15.72
C LYS A 484 -5.28 -22.59 -15.03
N THR A 485 -5.53 -23.83 -14.60
CA THR A 485 -6.74 -24.16 -13.84
C THR A 485 -6.80 -23.39 -12.53
N LEU A 486 -7.98 -22.84 -12.23
CA LEU A 486 -8.30 -22.20 -10.95
C LEU A 486 -9.19 -23.13 -10.12
N THR A 487 -9.04 -23.08 -8.81
CA THR A 487 -10.07 -23.61 -7.90
C THR A 487 -11.29 -22.69 -7.95
N ALA A 488 -12.48 -23.22 -7.62
CA ALA A 488 -13.70 -22.39 -7.55
C ALA A 488 -13.52 -21.18 -6.61
N LYS A 489 -12.84 -21.39 -5.47
CA LYS A 489 -12.48 -20.32 -4.54
C LYS A 489 -11.63 -19.24 -5.21
N ASN A 490 -10.56 -19.62 -5.90
CA ASN A 490 -9.68 -18.65 -6.57
C ASN A 490 -10.38 -17.98 -7.76
N ALA A 491 -11.25 -18.68 -8.47
CA ALA A 491 -12.05 -18.10 -9.56
C ALA A 491 -12.97 -17.00 -9.00
N LYS A 492 -13.70 -17.29 -7.92
CA LYS A 492 -14.53 -16.32 -7.20
C LYS A 492 -13.75 -15.08 -6.73
N MET A 493 -12.58 -15.28 -6.12
CA MET A 493 -11.72 -14.16 -5.70
C MET A 493 -11.24 -13.32 -6.90
N ASN A 494 -10.77 -13.96 -7.98
CA ASN A 494 -10.32 -13.22 -9.16
C ASN A 494 -11.49 -12.50 -9.86
N ALA A 495 -12.67 -13.11 -9.90
CA ALA A 495 -13.87 -12.47 -10.44
C ALA A 495 -14.22 -11.21 -9.66
N PHE A 496 -14.29 -11.30 -8.33
CA PHE A 496 -14.56 -10.14 -7.48
C PHE A 496 -13.54 -9.02 -7.69
N MET A 497 -12.23 -9.35 -7.72
CA MET A 497 -11.18 -8.35 -7.93
C MET A 497 -11.28 -7.70 -9.32
N VAL A 498 -11.47 -8.49 -10.38
CA VAL A 498 -11.58 -7.95 -11.75
C VAL A 498 -12.85 -7.10 -11.90
N CYS A 499 -14.00 -7.62 -11.49
CA CYS A 499 -15.28 -6.91 -11.58
C CYS A 499 -15.29 -5.64 -10.71
N GLY A 500 -14.85 -5.73 -9.46
CA GLY A 500 -14.82 -4.57 -8.55
C GLY A 500 -13.89 -3.46 -9.03
N ILE A 501 -12.70 -3.79 -9.54
CA ILE A 501 -11.79 -2.78 -10.07
C ILE A 501 -12.32 -2.20 -11.39
N HIS A 502 -12.91 -3.02 -12.26
CA HIS A 502 -13.51 -2.52 -13.50
C HIS A 502 -14.67 -1.56 -13.22
N ALA A 503 -15.58 -1.93 -12.32
CA ALA A 503 -16.66 -1.07 -11.86
C ALA A 503 -16.12 0.25 -11.28
N ALA A 504 -15.18 0.16 -10.33
CA ALA A 504 -14.59 1.32 -9.69
C ALA A 504 -13.90 2.28 -10.68
N MET A 505 -13.17 1.73 -11.66
CA MET A 505 -12.51 2.49 -12.71
C MET A 505 -13.53 3.14 -13.66
N ASN A 506 -14.51 2.39 -14.14
CA ASN A 506 -15.50 2.88 -15.10
C ASN A 506 -16.34 4.00 -14.53
N GLU A 507 -16.88 3.82 -13.33
CA GLU A 507 -17.66 4.87 -12.66
C GLU A 507 -16.83 6.14 -12.43
N ALA A 508 -15.59 6.00 -11.96
CA ALA A 508 -14.68 7.13 -11.79
C ALA A 508 -14.37 7.81 -13.13
N GLY A 509 -14.25 7.02 -14.21
CA GLY A 509 -14.02 7.50 -15.58
C GLY A 509 -15.21 8.28 -16.13
N GLU A 510 -16.42 7.77 -15.93
CA GLU A 510 -17.67 8.46 -16.25
C GLU A 510 -17.81 9.76 -15.47
N PHE A 511 -17.53 9.72 -14.15
CA PHE A 511 -17.51 10.91 -13.31
C PHE A 511 -16.50 11.94 -13.82
N PHE A 512 -15.28 11.51 -14.15
CA PHE A 512 -14.28 12.41 -14.73
C PHE A 512 -14.81 13.07 -16.00
N LYS A 513 -15.31 12.26 -16.95
CA LYS A 513 -15.80 12.75 -18.24
C LYS A 513 -16.95 13.74 -18.09
N LYS A 514 -17.93 13.41 -17.25
CA LYS A 514 -19.11 14.25 -17.01
C LYS A 514 -18.74 15.63 -16.44
N ASN A 515 -17.71 15.69 -15.60
CA ASN A 515 -17.36 16.91 -14.88
C ASN A 515 -16.23 17.73 -15.56
N HIS A 516 -15.46 17.13 -16.47
CA HIS A 516 -14.30 17.78 -17.08
C HIS A 516 -14.36 17.90 -18.61
N CYS A 517 -15.24 17.15 -19.28
CA CYS A 517 -15.24 17.07 -20.73
C CYS A 517 -16.49 17.73 -21.32
N GLU A 518 -16.27 18.72 -22.19
CA GLU A 518 -17.34 19.41 -22.91
C GLU A 518 -17.99 18.50 -23.97
N GLY A 519 -18.96 17.69 -23.56
CA GLY A 519 -19.91 17.02 -24.47
C GLY A 519 -19.35 15.94 -25.40
N LYS A 520 -18.16 15.38 -25.13
CA LYS A 520 -17.59 14.28 -25.94
C LYS A 520 -18.10 12.91 -25.47
N GLY A 521 -18.79 12.21 -26.37
CA GLY A 521 -19.38 10.88 -26.18
C GLY A 521 -18.36 9.73 -26.02
N GLU A 522 -18.87 8.61 -25.52
CA GLU A 522 -18.16 7.48 -24.96
C GLU A 522 -17.45 6.58 -26.00
N LYS A 523 -16.28 6.06 -25.61
CA LYS A 523 -15.59 4.92 -26.25
C LYS A 523 -15.21 3.93 -25.14
N THR A 524 -15.21 2.62 -25.41
CA THR A 524 -14.85 1.55 -24.46
C THR A 524 -13.58 0.80 -24.92
N LEU A 525 -12.81 0.22 -23.99
CA LEU A 525 -11.49 -0.41 -24.15
C LEU A 525 -11.41 -1.72 -23.38
N GLN A 526 -11.00 -2.78 -24.05
CA GLN A 526 -10.75 -4.07 -23.40
C GLN A 526 -9.25 -4.22 -23.12
N LEU A 527 -8.87 -4.34 -21.83
CA LEU A 527 -7.45 -4.37 -21.44
C LEU A 527 -6.72 -5.63 -21.89
N TYR A 528 -7.43 -6.76 -22.03
CA TYR A 528 -6.83 -8.05 -22.38
C TYR A 528 -6.10 -8.03 -23.74
N HIS A 529 -6.66 -7.34 -24.73
CA HIS A 529 -6.08 -7.30 -26.09
C HIS A 529 -4.93 -6.29 -26.25
N THR A 530 -4.66 -5.43 -25.25
CA THR A 530 -3.48 -4.53 -25.29
C THR A 530 -2.15 -5.24 -25.02
N ILE A 531 -2.16 -6.57 -24.80
CA ILE A 531 -0.95 -7.40 -24.75
C ILE A 531 -0.27 -7.50 -26.14
N VAL A 532 -1.00 -7.28 -27.23
CA VAL A 532 -0.52 -7.56 -28.60
C VAL A 532 0.00 -6.30 -29.32
N ALA A 533 -0.14 -5.11 -28.73
CA ALA A 533 0.42 -3.88 -29.31
C ALA A 533 1.84 -3.62 -28.78
N LYS A 534 2.78 -4.46 -29.21
CA LYS A 534 4.21 -4.12 -29.27
C LYS A 534 4.83 -4.72 -30.52
#